data_AF-A0A257TMS2-F1
#
_entry.id   AF-A0A257TMS2-F1
#
_cell.length_a   1.000
_cell.length_b   1.000
_cell.length_c   1.000
_cell.angle_alpha   90.00
_cell.angle_beta   90.00
_cell.angle_gamma   90.00
#
_symmetry.space_group_name_H-M   'P 1'
#
loop_
_entity.id
_entity.type
_entity.pdbx_description
1 polymer ?
#
loop_
_entity_poly.entity_id
_entity_poly.type
_entity_poly.pdbx_seq_one_letter_code
_entity_poly.pdbx_strand_id
1 'polypeptide(L)' 'MTIRAIYENGVLRPTEPIQFPEGTVVDLQVIGEAVDVRALVPPGTDEGLIRLYEILGRRFDSGQQDTAERHNEHQP' A
#
# COMPACT_ATOMS: atom_id res chain seq x y z
N MET A 1 -22.62 -6.80 -3.90
CA MET A 1 -22.40 -6.09 -2.62
C MET A 1 -20.91 -6.01 -2.41
N THR A 2 -20.37 -4.83 -2.07
CA THR A 2 -18.92 -4.64 -1.87
C THR A 2 -18.69 -4.41 -0.38
N ILE A 3 -17.82 -5.22 0.23
CA ILE A 3 -17.48 -5.13 1.66
C ILE A 3 -16.14 -4.42 1.77
N ARG A 4 -16.09 -3.39 2.63
CA ARG A 4 -14.81 -2.74 2.96
C ARG A 4 -14.16 -3.47 4.13
N ALA A 5 -12.88 -3.78 3.98
CA ALA A 5 -12.08 -4.45 4.99
C ALA A 5 -10.66 -3.90 5.02
N ILE A 6 -10.03 -3.99 6.19
CA ILE A 6 -8.63 -3.66 6.40
C ILE A 6 -7.85 -4.98 6.36
N TYR A 7 -6.79 -5.04 5.56
CA TYR A 7 -5.86 -6.16 5.58
C TYR A 7 -4.74 -5.88 6.59
N GLU A 8 -4.67 -6.71 7.64
CA GLU A 8 -3.67 -6.57 8.69
C GLU A 8 -3.18 -7.94 9.13
N ASN A 9 -1.86 -8.15 9.12
CA ASN A 9 -1.20 -9.39 9.57
C ASN A 9 -1.78 -10.68 8.94
N GLY A 10 -2.15 -10.64 7.64
CA GLY A 10 -2.71 -11.81 6.94
C GLY A 10 -4.22 -11.99 7.10
N VAL A 11 -4.91 -11.08 7.80
CA VAL A 11 -6.34 -11.19 8.09
C VAL A 11 -7.09 -9.99 7.48
N LEU A 12 -8.20 -10.26 6.79
CA LEU A 12 -9.14 -9.24 6.33
C LEU A 12 -10.17 -8.95 7.42
N ARG A 13 -10.16 -7.74 7.97
CA ARG A 13 -11.08 -7.27 9.01
C ARG A 13 -12.14 -6.34 8.41
N PRO A 14 -13.40 -6.75 8.31
CA PRO A 14 -14.48 -5.88 7.85
C PRO A 14 -14.59 -4.62 8.71
N THR A 15 -14.85 -3.47 8.10
CA THR A 15 -15.05 -2.21 8.83
C THR A 15 -16.42 -2.12 9.49
N GLU A 16 -17.37 -2.95 9.03
CA GLU A 16 -18.75 -3.00 9.50
C GLU A 16 -19.12 -4.48 9.74
N PRO A 17 -20.00 -4.79 10.73
CA PRO A 17 -20.48 -6.14 10.94
C PRO A 17 -21.16 -6.69 9.69
N ILE A 18 -20.75 -7.89 9.29
CA ILE A 18 -21.32 -8.62 8.16
C ILE A 18 -21.87 -9.95 8.66
N GLN A 19 -23.05 -10.31 8.17
CA GLN A 19 -23.69 -11.59 8.44
C GLN A 19 -23.78 -12.40 7.15
N PHE A 20 -23.06 -13.50 7.10
CA PHE A 20 -23.16 -14.50 6.05
C PHE A 20 -23.37 -15.88 6.67
N PRO A 21 -24.05 -16.80 5.97
CA PRO A 21 -24.09 -18.20 6.37
C PRO A 21 -22.68 -18.78 6.51
N GLU A 22 -22.50 -19.69 7.46
CA GLU A 22 -21.25 -20.43 7.61
C GLU A 22 -20.91 -21.19 6.32
N GLY A 23 -19.63 -21.19 5.93
CA GLY A 23 -19.16 -21.83 4.69
C GLY A 23 -19.42 -21.02 3.41
N THR A 24 -19.88 -19.77 3.50
CA THR A 24 -20.01 -18.88 2.34
C THR A 24 -18.65 -18.60 1.70
N VAL A 25 -18.48 -18.96 0.43
CA VAL A 25 -17.31 -18.61 -0.37
C VAL A 25 -17.45 -17.16 -0.86
N VAL A 26 -16.38 -16.38 -0.73
CA VAL A 26 -16.34 -14.97 -1.17
C VAL A 26 -15.20 -14.75 -2.14
N ASP A 27 -15.46 -14.01 -3.21
CA ASP A 27 -14.42 -13.51 -4.12
C ASP A 27 -13.80 -12.24 -3.54
N LEU A 28 -12.47 -12.20 -3.48
CA LEU A 28 -11.73 -11.03 -3.01
C LEU A 28 -11.29 -10.18 -4.19
N GLN A 29 -11.73 -8.92 -4.21
CA GLN A 29 -11.21 -7.90 -5.10
C GLN A 29 -10.49 -6.83 -4.29
N VAL A 30 -9.17 -6.72 -4.45
CA VAL A 30 -8.36 -5.66 -3.84
C VAL A 30 -8.43 -4.44 -4.76
N ILE A 31 -9.06 -3.37 -4.28
CA ILE A 31 -9.21 -2.12 -5.03
C ILE A 31 -8.03 -1.21 -4.65
N GLY A 32 -6.94 -1.33 -5.40
CA GLY A 32 -5.73 -0.53 -5.25
C GLY A 32 -4.65 -1.08 -6.17
N GLU A 33 -3.84 -0.21 -6.78
CA GLU A 33 -2.65 -0.68 -7.47
C GLU A 33 -1.67 -1.21 -6.43
N ALA A 34 -1.52 -2.53 -6.37
CA ALA A 34 -0.28 -3.10 -5.89
C ALA A 34 0.81 -2.60 -6.85
N VAL A 35 1.52 -1.55 -6.46
CA VAL A 35 2.69 -1.11 -7.21
C VAL A 35 3.73 -2.20 -7.06
N ASP A 36 3.78 -3.08 -8.04
CA ASP A 36 4.90 -3.99 -8.19
C ASP A 36 6.10 -3.17 -8.65
N VAL A 37 6.87 -2.67 -7.68
CA VAL A 37 8.09 -1.89 -7.93
C VAL A 37 9.04 -2.65 -8.85
N ARG A 38 9.05 -3.99 -8.79
CA ARG A 38 9.89 -4.82 -9.67
C ARG A 38 9.41 -4.83 -11.11
N ALA A 39 8.11 -4.66 -11.35
CA ALA A 39 7.56 -4.52 -12.70
C ALA A 39 7.84 -3.14 -13.32
N LEU A 40 8.22 -2.14 -12.50
CA LEU A 40 8.48 -0.77 -12.95
C LEU A 40 9.96 -0.48 -13.23
N VAL A 41 10.88 -1.34 -12.79
CA VAL A 41 12.31 -1.14 -13.01
C VAL A 41 12.76 -1.68 -14.38
N PRO A 42 13.64 -0.98 -15.12
CA PRO A 42 14.18 -1.49 -16.37
C PRO A 42 14.91 -2.83 -16.23
N PRO A 43 14.89 -3.71 -17.25
CA PRO A 43 15.68 -4.93 -17.25
C PRO A 43 17.18 -4.62 -17.07
N GLY A 44 17.85 -5.36 -16.18
CA GLY A 44 19.26 -5.13 -15.85
C GLY A 44 19.51 -4.11 -14.75
N THR A 45 18.45 -3.61 -14.09
CA THR A 45 18.57 -2.81 -12.87
C THR A 45 19.20 -3.67 -11.77
N ASP A 46 20.19 -3.09 -11.06
CA ASP A 46 20.86 -3.74 -9.94
C ASP A 46 19.88 -4.04 -8.79
N GLU A 47 19.99 -5.24 -8.20
CA GLU A 47 19.11 -5.71 -7.13
C GLU A 47 19.14 -4.80 -5.88
N GLY A 48 20.29 -4.18 -5.58
CA GLY A 48 20.42 -3.20 -4.50
C GLY A 48 19.59 -1.94 -4.79
N LEU A 49 19.59 -1.49 -6.04
CA LEU A 49 18.80 -0.34 -6.48
C LEU A 49 17.29 -0.65 -6.49
N ILE A 50 16.90 -1.87 -6.87
CA ILE A 50 15.51 -2.35 -6.77
C ILE A 50 15.04 -2.31 -5.31
N ARG A 51 15.85 -2.81 -4.37
CA ARG A 51 15.52 -2.77 -2.93
C ARG A 51 15.39 -1.36 -2.40
N LEU A 52 16.24 -0.43 -2.86
CA LEU A 52 16.10 0.98 -2.50
C LEU A 52 14.78 1.56 -3.00
N TYR A 53 14.39 1.30 -4.24
CA TYR A 53 13.09 1.72 -4.76
C TYR A 53 11.91 1.03 -4.06
N GLU A 54 12.04 -0.23 -3.66
CA GLU A 54 11.03 -0.89 -2.83
C GLU A 54 10.87 -0.21 -1.48
N ILE A 55 11.98 0.21 -0.85
CA ILE A 55 11.95 0.92 0.43
C ILE A 55 11.35 2.32 0.26
N LEU A 56 11.71 3.04 -0.80
CA LEU A 56 11.19 4.39 -1.10
C LEU A 56 9.73 4.38 -1.58
N GLY A 57 9.33 3.33 -2.31
CA GLY A 57 7.99 3.15 -2.87
C GLY A 57 6.98 2.60 -1.87
N ARG A 58 7.44 2.02 -0.75
CA ARG A 58 6.60 1.80 0.43
C ARG A 58 6.19 3.17 0.93
N ARG A 59 4.96 3.59 0.59
CA ARG A 59 4.36 4.82 1.08
C ARG A 59 4.57 4.91 2.60
N PHE A 60 5.34 5.92 2.99
CA PHE A 60 5.43 6.42 4.34
C PHE A 60 4.07 7.05 4.65
N ASP A 61 3.15 6.28 5.23
CA ASP A 61 1.83 6.76 5.64
C ASP A 61 1.96 7.55 6.95
N SER A 62 2.70 8.67 6.91
CA SER A 62 2.88 9.56 8.06
C SER A 62 1.85 10.67 8.14
N GLY A 63 0.93 10.74 7.17
CA GLY A 63 -0.03 11.84 7.04
C GLY A 63 0.61 13.20 6.71
N GLN A 64 1.92 13.27 6.47
CA GLN A 64 2.58 14.51 6.04
C GLN A 64 2.80 14.48 4.53
N GLN A 65 1.91 15.16 3.79
CA GLN A 65 1.99 15.28 2.34
C GLN A 65 3.06 16.26 1.86
N ASP A 66 3.72 16.99 2.77
CA ASP A 66 4.69 18.00 2.35
C ASP A 66 5.86 18.21 3.33
N THR A 67 6.80 17.27 3.33
CA THR A 67 8.09 17.45 4.03
C THR A 67 9.08 18.29 3.23
N ALA A 68 8.87 18.48 1.92
CA ALA A 68 9.78 19.26 1.08
C ALA A 68 9.52 20.77 1.20
N GLU A 69 8.25 21.19 1.29
CA GLU A 69 7.88 22.60 1.40
C GLU A 69 8.37 23.25 2.72
N ARG A 70 8.42 22.49 3.82
CA ARG A 70 8.91 22.96 5.14
C ARG A 70 10.41 23.27 5.20
N HIS A 71 11.21 22.78 4.23
CA HIS A 71 12.66 23.01 4.23
C HIS A 71 13.03 24.44 3.78
N ASN A 72 12.12 25.14 3.10
CA ASN A 72 12.33 26.52 2.63
C ASN A 72 11.98 27.58 3.68
N GLU A 73 11.27 27.23 4.76
CA GLU A 73 10.85 28.20 5.80
C GLU A 73 11.98 28.53 6.80
N HIS A 74 13.05 27.74 6.82
CA HIS A 74 14.18 27.91 7.77
C HIS A 74 15.54 28.13 7.09
N GLN A 75 15.56 28.37 5.78
CA GLN A 75 16.78 28.84 5.12
C GLN A 75 16.81 30.37 5.12
N PRO A 76 17.78 31.01 5.81
CA PRO A 76 18.07 32.42 5.61
C PRO A 76 18.62 32.69 4.20
#